data_AF-A0A5C6D6U4-F1
#
_entry.id   AF-A0A5C6D6U4-F1
#
_cell.length_a   1.000
_cell.length_b   1.000
_cell.length_c   1.000
_cell.angle_alpha   90.00
_cell.angle_beta   90.00
_cell.angle_gamma   90.00
#
_symmetry.space_group_name_H-M   'P 1'
#
loop_
_entity.id
_entity.type
_entity.pdbx_description
1 polymer ?
#
loop_
_entity_poly.entity_id
_entity_poly.type
_entity_poly.pdbx_seq_one_letter_code
_entity_poly.pdbx_strand_id
1 'polypeptide(L)'
;MNFFFNTINTIDEYNKLLKGLQKDGSRITSSQSFILSKITSLMHSLIKLAGKLPEEESKQYYANKINVFIEDIRTKHFIQFPKDFELILLSLLIRFLFNKLDKSKEKDAVKEDIEHLKNPIVISTVIGFLYSTISQISHQKDMRELLDNVEKGDDKSLFKAITIDKTLTSYEPIKNRIIQAQASGDKSFLNKLGKATAKSPFESVGEHGKTYAVLNLFWNKVLYKLNNHELYDFLVSCGLTPPAYPDAFDKFMQRHIK
;
A
#
# COMPACT_ATOMS: atom_id res chain seq x y z
N MET A 1 -3.56 -4.01 -10.77
CA MET A 1 -3.06 -2.65 -10.45
C MET A 1 -3.11 -1.67 -11.60
N ASN A 2 -2.94 -2.09 -12.87
CA ASN A 2 -3.31 -1.24 -14.02
C ASN A 2 -4.72 -0.64 -13.86
N PHE A 3 -5.67 -1.42 -13.32
CA PHE A 3 -6.99 -0.92 -12.98
C PHE A 3 -6.98 0.30 -12.02
N PHE A 4 -6.21 0.26 -10.93
CA PHE A 4 -6.17 1.36 -9.95
C PHE A 4 -5.43 2.59 -10.48
N PHE A 5 -4.30 2.40 -11.16
CA PHE A 5 -3.59 3.51 -11.81
C PHE A 5 -4.44 4.14 -12.91
N ASN A 6 -5.08 3.33 -13.76
CA ASN A 6 -6.03 3.83 -14.76
C ASN A 6 -7.20 4.56 -14.11
N THR A 7 -7.67 4.08 -12.96
CA THR A 7 -8.74 4.75 -12.21
C THR A 7 -8.28 6.12 -11.72
N ILE A 8 -7.13 6.21 -11.05
CA ILE A 8 -6.57 7.48 -10.56
C ILE A 8 -6.30 8.44 -11.73
N ASN A 9 -5.69 7.97 -12.82
CA ASN A 9 -5.42 8.81 -13.99
C ASN A 9 -6.71 9.32 -14.64
N THR A 10 -7.73 8.46 -14.78
CA THR A 10 -9.03 8.87 -15.35
C THR A 10 -9.72 9.91 -14.46
N ILE A 11 -9.60 9.77 -13.14
CA ILE A 11 -10.10 10.74 -12.16
C ILE A 11 -9.37 12.08 -12.31
N ASP A 12 -8.06 12.05 -12.47
CA ASP A 12 -7.23 13.24 -12.62
C ASP A 12 -7.48 13.97 -13.94
N GLU A 13 -7.65 13.23 -15.03
CA GLU A 13 -8.08 13.77 -16.33
C GLU A 13 -9.43 14.47 -16.22
N TYR A 14 -10.39 13.86 -15.52
CA TYR A 14 -11.69 14.47 -15.28
C TYR A 14 -11.60 15.72 -14.43
N ASN A 15 -10.80 15.72 -13.37
CA ASN A 15 -10.55 16.91 -12.54
C ASN A 15 -9.95 18.06 -13.36
N LYS A 16 -8.99 17.77 -14.24
CA LYS A 16 -8.38 18.76 -15.14
C LYS A 16 -9.41 19.33 -16.11
N LEU A 17 -10.24 18.47 -16.70
CA LEU A 17 -11.31 18.88 -17.61
C LEU A 17 -12.34 19.77 -16.91
N LEU A 18 -12.79 19.41 -15.71
CA LEU A 18 -13.72 20.23 -14.92
C LEU A 18 -13.14 21.61 -14.60
N LYS A 19 -11.87 21.68 -14.19
CA LYS A 19 -11.17 22.95 -13.94
C LYS A 19 -11.05 23.82 -15.20
N GLY A 20 -10.88 23.21 -16.37
CA GLY A 20 -10.85 23.91 -17.66
C GLY A 20 -12.20 24.51 -18.01
N LEU A 21 -13.27 23.70 -17.95
CA LEU A 21 -14.64 24.15 -18.27
C LEU A 21 -15.11 25.31 -17.38
N GLN A 22 -14.69 25.33 -16.12
CA GLN A 22 -14.97 26.44 -15.21
C GLN A 22 -14.33 27.75 -15.64
N LYS A 23 -13.10 27.71 -16.15
CA LYS A 23 -12.40 28.92 -16.60
C LYS A 23 -13.05 29.51 -17.85
N ASP A 24 -13.54 28.63 -18.73
CA ASP A 24 -14.03 29.03 -20.05
C ASP A 24 -15.53 29.38 -20.07
N GLY A 25 -16.26 29.17 -18.97
CA GLY A 25 -17.71 29.41 -18.88
C GLY A 25 -18.53 28.61 -19.91
N SER A 26 -17.93 27.55 -20.48
CA SER A 26 -18.48 26.83 -21.62
C SER A 26 -19.59 25.86 -21.21
N ARG A 27 -20.62 25.75 -22.05
CA ARG A 27 -21.68 24.76 -21.85
C ARG A 27 -21.12 23.34 -22.02
N ILE A 28 -21.64 22.44 -21.19
CA ILE A 28 -21.39 20.99 -21.16
C ILE A 28 -21.28 20.43 -22.59
N THR A 29 -20.09 19.93 -22.95
CA THR A 29 -19.80 19.37 -24.29
C THR A 29 -19.87 17.84 -24.28
N SER A 30 -19.91 17.23 -25.48
CA SER A 30 -19.89 15.76 -25.68
C SER A 30 -18.69 15.05 -25.05
N SER A 31 -17.61 15.76 -24.72
CA SER A 31 -16.45 15.19 -24.01
C SER A 31 -16.76 14.87 -22.55
N GLN A 32 -17.66 15.62 -21.88
CA GLN A 32 -18.05 15.35 -20.49
C GLN A 32 -18.85 14.05 -20.37
N SER A 33 -19.81 13.81 -21.28
CA SER A 33 -20.62 12.59 -21.24
C SER A 33 -19.78 11.33 -21.46
N PHE A 34 -18.76 11.42 -22.33
CA PHE A 34 -17.82 10.33 -22.56
C PHE A 34 -16.96 10.01 -21.32
N ILE A 35 -16.39 11.03 -20.68
CA ILE A 35 -15.57 10.83 -19.47
C ILE A 35 -16.43 10.36 -18.30
N LEU A 36 -17.65 10.88 -18.15
CA LEU A 36 -18.60 10.44 -17.13
C LEU A 36 -18.96 8.96 -17.28
N SER A 37 -19.16 8.51 -18.52
CA SER A 37 -19.38 7.08 -18.83
C SER A 37 -18.17 6.22 -18.44
N LYS A 38 -16.95 6.67 -18.75
CA LYS A 38 -15.72 5.98 -18.33
C LYS A 38 -15.60 5.88 -16.80
N ILE A 39 -15.81 6.98 -16.07
CA ILE A 39 -15.77 6.99 -14.60
C ILE A 39 -16.82 6.04 -14.05
N THR A 40 -18.05 6.11 -14.55
CA THR A 40 -19.14 5.23 -14.11
C THR A 40 -18.77 3.76 -14.30
N SER A 41 -18.17 3.39 -15.43
CA SER A 41 -17.68 2.02 -15.68
C SER A 41 -16.60 1.58 -14.69
N LEU A 42 -15.65 2.48 -14.37
CA LEU A 42 -14.63 2.24 -13.35
C LEU A 42 -15.25 2.06 -11.96
N MET A 43 -16.24 2.87 -11.59
CA MET A 43 -16.93 2.76 -10.30
C MET A 43 -17.63 1.40 -10.15
N HIS A 44 -18.31 0.90 -11.19
CA HIS A 44 -18.89 -0.44 -11.17
C HIS A 44 -17.84 -1.53 -10.99
N SER A 45 -16.66 -1.36 -11.59
CA SER A 45 -15.54 -2.28 -11.41
C SER A 45 -14.99 -2.25 -9.98
N LEU A 46 -14.97 -1.08 -9.33
CA LEU A 46 -14.64 -0.95 -7.90
C LEU A 46 -15.68 -1.62 -6.99
N ILE A 47 -16.98 -1.50 -7.31
CA ILE A 47 -18.05 -2.20 -6.56
C ILE A 47 -17.86 -3.72 -6.66
N LYS A 48 -17.56 -4.24 -7.85
CA LYS A 48 -17.24 -5.67 -8.05
C LYS A 48 -16.02 -6.09 -7.22
N LEU A 49 -15.02 -5.21 -7.10
CA LEU A 49 -13.84 -5.48 -6.29
C LEU A 49 -14.17 -5.47 -4.79
N ALA A 50 -14.97 -4.51 -4.33
CA ALA A 50 -15.47 -4.45 -2.96
C ALA A 50 -16.22 -5.72 -2.58
N GLY A 51 -17.03 -6.28 -3.48
CA GLY A 51 -17.72 -7.56 -3.28
C GLY A 51 -16.80 -8.77 -3.05
N LYS A 52 -15.50 -8.67 -3.36
CA LYS A 52 -14.49 -9.74 -3.12
C LYS A 52 -13.82 -9.65 -1.74
N LEU A 53 -14.14 -8.63 -0.94
CA LEU A 53 -13.65 -8.53 0.43
C LEU A 53 -14.25 -9.66 1.30
N PRO A 54 -13.55 -10.14 2.32
CA PRO A 54 -14.04 -11.24 3.14
C PRO A 54 -15.17 -10.80 4.09
N GLU A 55 -15.12 -9.59 4.65
CA GLU A 55 -16.11 -9.09 5.61
C GLU A 55 -17.32 -8.47 4.90
N GLU A 56 -18.53 -8.94 5.23
CA GLU A 56 -19.77 -8.44 4.63
C GLU A 56 -19.99 -6.94 4.89
N GLU A 57 -19.69 -6.47 6.10
CA GLU A 57 -19.75 -5.06 6.48
C GLU A 57 -18.85 -4.19 5.58
N SER A 58 -17.65 -4.68 5.25
CA SER A 58 -16.74 -3.96 4.34
C SER A 58 -17.30 -3.92 2.93
N LYS A 59 -17.84 -5.02 2.41
CA LYS A 59 -18.48 -5.04 1.07
C LYS A 59 -19.57 -3.98 0.99
N GLN A 60 -20.46 -3.94 1.99
CA GLN A 60 -21.57 -3.00 2.04
C GLN A 60 -21.08 -1.55 2.19
N TYR A 61 -20.12 -1.29 3.07
CA TYR A 61 -19.53 0.03 3.28
C TYR A 61 -18.96 0.60 1.97
N TYR A 62 -18.09 -0.15 1.30
CA TYR A 62 -17.44 0.31 0.07
C TYR A 62 -18.43 0.44 -1.09
N ALA A 63 -19.34 -0.53 -1.26
CA ALA A 63 -20.38 -0.45 -2.28
C ALA A 63 -21.26 0.79 -2.09
N ASN A 64 -21.71 1.07 -0.87
CA ASN A 64 -22.53 2.24 -0.56
C ASN A 64 -21.76 3.54 -0.83
N LYS A 65 -20.50 3.65 -0.38
CA LYS A 65 -19.69 4.85 -0.62
C LYS A 65 -19.45 5.10 -2.11
N ILE A 66 -19.19 4.05 -2.90
CA ILE A 66 -19.01 4.17 -4.35
C ILE A 66 -20.34 4.53 -5.03
N ASN A 67 -21.47 3.96 -4.62
CA ASN A 67 -22.79 4.29 -5.18
C ASN A 67 -23.20 5.74 -4.89
N VAL A 68 -23.06 6.20 -3.65
CA VAL A 68 -23.28 7.61 -3.28
C VAL A 68 -22.41 8.52 -4.15
N PHE A 69 -21.18 8.10 -4.41
CA PHE A 69 -20.28 8.85 -5.26
C PHE A 69 -20.71 8.90 -6.74
N ILE A 70 -21.19 7.79 -7.32
CA ILE A 70 -21.76 7.76 -8.68
C ILE A 70 -22.95 8.72 -8.77
N GLU A 71 -23.87 8.66 -7.81
CA GLU A 71 -25.06 9.52 -7.75
C GLU A 71 -24.68 10.99 -7.60
N ASP A 72 -23.72 11.28 -6.73
CA ASP A 72 -23.24 12.63 -6.54
C ASP A 72 -22.54 13.18 -7.79
N ILE A 73 -21.73 12.40 -8.52
CA ILE A 73 -21.14 12.90 -9.79
C ILE A 73 -22.22 13.28 -10.80
N ARG A 74 -23.33 12.52 -10.84
CA ARG A 74 -24.43 12.77 -11.80
C ARG A 74 -25.23 14.01 -11.45
N THR A 75 -25.42 14.27 -10.16
CA THR A 75 -26.36 15.27 -9.65
C THR A 75 -25.68 16.56 -9.19
N LYS A 76 -24.51 16.44 -8.57
CA LYS A 76 -23.70 17.55 -8.10
C LYS A 76 -22.62 17.77 -9.14
N HIS A 77 -22.65 18.93 -9.79
CA HIS A 77 -21.55 19.38 -10.65
C HIS A 77 -20.31 19.63 -9.79
N PHE A 78 -19.61 18.57 -9.43
CA PHE A 78 -18.42 18.67 -8.63
C PHE A 78 -17.37 19.46 -9.39
N ILE A 79 -16.71 20.35 -8.66
CA ILE A 79 -15.59 21.14 -9.14
C ILE A 79 -14.31 20.29 -9.14
N GLN A 80 -14.27 19.28 -8.27
CA GLN A 80 -13.15 18.36 -8.11
C GLN A 80 -13.64 17.06 -7.47
N PHE A 81 -13.00 15.94 -7.78
CA PHE A 81 -13.18 14.69 -7.05
C PHE A 81 -12.98 14.94 -5.54
N PRO A 82 -13.89 14.42 -4.69
CA PRO A 82 -13.70 14.47 -3.25
C PRO A 82 -12.43 13.71 -2.90
N LYS A 83 -11.54 14.33 -2.12
CA LYS A 83 -10.38 13.65 -1.52
C LYS A 83 -10.80 12.37 -0.79
N ASP A 84 -12.00 12.37 -0.22
CA ASP A 84 -12.63 11.24 0.44
C ASP A 84 -12.72 10.00 -0.46
N PHE A 85 -12.91 10.19 -1.76
CA PHE A 85 -12.99 9.09 -2.71
C PHE A 85 -11.63 8.45 -3.01
N GLU A 86 -10.56 9.24 -3.11
CA GLU A 86 -9.19 8.70 -3.27
C GLU A 86 -8.83 7.78 -2.09
N LEU A 87 -9.31 8.11 -0.91
CA LEU A 87 -9.08 7.37 0.33
C LEU A 87 -9.91 6.09 0.38
N ILE A 88 -11.14 6.13 -0.13
CA ILE A 88 -11.97 4.94 -0.34
C ILE A 88 -11.27 3.99 -1.32
N LEU A 89 -10.76 4.52 -2.44
CA LEU A 89 -10.00 3.77 -3.44
C LEU A 89 -8.74 3.11 -2.84
N LEU A 90 -7.99 3.89 -2.08
CA LEU A 90 -6.74 3.47 -1.47
C LEU A 90 -6.99 2.42 -0.38
N SER A 91 -7.95 2.66 0.51
CA SER A 91 -8.32 1.69 1.57
C SER A 91 -8.87 0.39 0.99
N LEU A 92 -9.68 0.45 -0.08
CA LEU A 92 -10.13 -0.72 -0.82
C LEU A 92 -8.96 -1.48 -1.45
N LEU A 93 -8.00 -0.77 -2.07
CA LEU A 93 -6.79 -1.38 -2.62
C LEU A 93 -6.01 -2.13 -1.54
N ILE A 94 -5.79 -1.50 -0.39
CA ILE A 94 -5.01 -2.07 0.71
C ILE A 94 -5.70 -3.32 1.28
N ARG A 95 -7.00 -3.24 1.58
CA ARG A 95 -7.75 -4.40 2.06
C ARG A 95 -7.75 -5.54 1.04
N PHE A 96 -7.88 -5.20 -0.24
CA PHE A 96 -7.78 -6.21 -1.30
C PHE A 96 -6.40 -6.87 -1.34
N LEU A 97 -5.32 -6.09 -1.21
CA LEU A 97 -3.95 -6.60 -1.18
C LEU A 97 -3.70 -7.49 0.05
N PHE A 98 -4.11 -7.05 1.25
CA PHE A 98 -3.99 -7.87 2.47
C PHE A 98 -4.78 -9.16 2.38
N ASN A 99 -6.04 -9.11 1.93
CA ASN A 99 -6.86 -10.31 1.73
C ASN A 99 -6.22 -11.29 0.72
N LYS A 100 -5.56 -10.79 -0.34
CA LYS A 100 -4.82 -11.65 -1.27
C LYS A 100 -3.56 -12.24 -0.64
N LEU A 101 -2.82 -11.48 0.17
CA LEU A 101 -1.64 -11.97 0.90
C LEU A 101 -2.01 -13.04 1.95
N ASP A 102 -3.11 -12.83 2.68
CA ASP A 102 -3.57 -13.79 3.69
C ASP A 102 -4.13 -15.08 3.05
N LYS A 103 -4.74 -14.96 1.86
CA LYS A 103 -5.23 -16.11 1.07
C LYS A 103 -4.15 -16.83 0.29
N SER A 104 -2.99 -16.22 0.04
CA SER A 104 -1.84 -16.91 -0.53
C SER A 104 -1.18 -17.80 0.53
N LYS A 105 -1.91 -18.85 0.95
CA LYS A 105 -1.25 -20.07 1.40
C LYS A 105 -0.69 -20.73 0.15
N GLU A 106 0.58 -21.09 0.21
CA GLU A 106 1.47 -21.56 -0.88
C GLU A 106 0.93 -22.73 -1.73
N LYS A 107 -0.20 -23.34 -1.37
CA LYS A 107 -0.68 -24.61 -1.94
C LYS A 107 -1.85 -24.51 -2.93
N ASP A 108 -2.58 -23.40 -3.01
CA ASP A 108 -3.86 -23.35 -3.75
C ASP A 108 -3.94 -22.26 -4.84
N ALA A 109 -2.82 -21.77 -5.36
CA ALA A 109 -2.84 -20.79 -6.46
C ALA A 109 -3.35 -21.42 -7.76
N VAL A 110 -4.63 -21.18 -8.09
CA VAL A 110 -5.26 -21.62 -9.35
C VAL A 110 -4.63 -20.88 -10.54
N LYS A 111 -4.42 -21.60 -11.65
CA LYS A 111 -3.75 -21.16 -12.88
C LYS A 111 -4.28 -19.83 -13.47
N GLU A 112 -5.55 -19.51 -13.26
CA GLU A 112 -6.19 -18.26 -13.71
C GLU A 112 -5.82 -17.03 -12.87
N ASP A 113 -5.57 -17.19 -11.56
CA ASP A 113 -5.12 -16.07 -10.69
C ASP A 113 -3.69 -15.60 -11.06
N ILE A 114 -2.91 -16.49 -11.68
CA ILE A 114 -1.56 -16.23 -12.19
C ILE A 114 -1.61 -15.41 -13.49
N GLU A 115 -2.72 -15.45 -14.24
CA GLU A 115 -2.79 -14.87 -15.58
C GLU A 115 -2.91 -13.34 -15.59
N HIS A 116 -3.67 -12.77 -14.64
CA HIS A 116 -3.76 -11.31 -14.46
C HIS A 116 -2.52 -10.69 -13.80
N LEU A 117 -1.62 -11.53 -13.29
CA LEU A 117 -0.30 -11.18 -12.75
C LEU A 117 0.80 -11.24 -13.84
N LYS A 118 0.49 -11.62 -15.10
CA LYS A 118 1.49 -11.70 -16.19
C LYS A 118 2.13 -10.38 -16.64
N ASN A 119 1.79 -9.22 -16.06
CA ASN A 119 2.53 -7.99 -16.33
C ASN A 119 3.66 -7.81 -15.29
N PRO A 120 4.90 -8.27 -15.58
CA PRO A 120 6.01 -8.25 -14.64
C PRO A 120 6.37 -6.84 -14.18
N ILE A 121 6.11 -5.81 -15.01
CA ILE A 121 6.37 -4.42 -14.66
C ILE A 121 5.48 -4.00 -13.49
N VAL A 122 4.17 -4.28 -13.58
CA VAL A 122 3.20 -3.88 -12.56
C VAL A 122 3.44 -4.59 -11.23
N ILE A 123 3.79 -5.88 -11.29
CA ILE A 123 4.17 -6.65 -10.10
C ILE A 123 5.44 -6.07 -9.49
N SER A 124 6.47 -5.88 -10.31
CA SER A 124 7.76 -5.33 -9.87
C SER A 124 7.60 -3.95 -9.24
N THR A 125 6.80 -3.06 -9.83
CA THR A 125 6.53 -1.73 -9.27
C THR A 125 5.91 -1.83 -7.87
N VAL A 126 5.05 -2.81 -7.63
CA VAL A 126 4.30 -2.87 -6.37
C VAL A 126 5.00 -3.68 -5.31
N ILE A 127 5.66 -4.76 -5.68
CA ILE A 127 6.62 -5.41 -4.81
C ILE A 127 7.71 -4.40 -4.41
N GLY A 128 8.21 -3.62 -5.36
CA GLY A 128 9.16 -2.53 -5.10
C GLY A 128 8.61 -1.47 -4.16
N PHE A 129 7.37 -1.01 -4.36
CA PHE A 129 6.70 -0.07 -3.45
C PHE A 129 6.51 -0.65 -2.06
N LEU A 130 6.07 -1.91 -1.95
CA LEU A 130 5.89 -2.60 -0.67
C LEU A 130 7.22 -2.75 0.06
N TYR A 131 8.28 -3.19 -0.62
CA TYR A 131 9.60 -3.33 -0.01
C TYR A 131 10.20 -1.99 0.39
N SER A 132 10.08 -0.95 -0.45
CA SER A 132 10.48 0.41 -0.11
C SER A 132 9.76 0.89 1.15
N THR A 133 8.44 0.72 1.20
CA THR A 133 7.61 1.07 2.34
C THR A 133 8.02 0.31 3.61
N ILE A 134 8.11 -1.02 3.54
CA ILE A 134 8.51 -1.87 4.68
C ILE A 134 9.91 -1.50 5.16
N SER A 135 10.83 -1.22 4.23
CA SER A 135 12.19 -0.78 4.54
C SER A 135 12.21 0.55 5.29
N GLN A 136 11.46 1.54 4.80
CA GLN A 136 11.37 2.86 5.43
C GLN A 136 10.77 2.74 6.83
N ILE A 137 9.74 1.93 7.00
CA ILE A 137 9.10 1.68 8.29
C ILE A 137 10.05 0.99 9.27
N SER A 138 10.70 -0.08 8.83
CA SER A 138 11.45 -0.98 9.72
C SER A 138 12.86 -0.46 10.03
N HIS A 139 13.47 0.24 9.08
CA HIS A 139 14.89 0.60 9.09
C HIS A 139 15.18 2.07 8.81
N GLN A 140 14.15 2.89 8.55
CA GLN A 140 14.26 4.32 8.21
C GLN A 140 15.13 4.58 6.96
N LYS A 141 15.19 3.60 6.06
CA LYS A 141 15.94 3.67 4.80
C LYS A 141 15.11 3.12 3.67
N ASP A 142 15.27 3.67 2.48
CA ASP A 142 14.64 3.10 1.30
C ASP A 142 15.31 1.78 0.91
N MET A 143 14.54 0.86 0.30
CA MET A 143 15.09 -0.42 -0.13
C MET A 143 16.20 -0.24 -1.16
N ARG A 144 16.08 0.74 -2.07
CA ARG A 144 17.12 1.07 -3.04
C ARG A 144 18.40 1.52 -2.34
N GLU A 145 18.29 2.39 -1.34
CA GLU A 145 19.44 2.86 -0.55
C GLU A 145 20.13 1.70 0.17
N LEU A 146 19.37 0.73 0.70
CA LEU A 146 19.96 -0.47 1.28
C LEU A 146 20.76 -1.25 0.24
N LEU A 147 20.19 -1.52 -0.93
CA LEU A 147 20.86 -2.26 -2.00
C LEU A 147 22.10 -1.53 -2.54
N ASP A 148 22.03 -0.22 -2.73
CA ASP A 148 23.17 0.61 -3.14
C ASP A 148 24.33 0.53 -2.11
N ASN A 149 24.01 0.37 -0.82
CA ASN A 149 25.02 0.19 0.24
C ASN A 149 25.56 -1.26 0.28
N VAL A 150 24.73 -2.26 -0.05
CA VAL A 150 25.18 -3.65 -0.20
C VAL A 150 26.21 -3.77 -1.31
N GLU A 151 25.98 -3.12 -2.45
CA GLU A 151 26.94 -3.11 -3.57
C GLU A 151 28.29 -2.49 -3.18
N LYS A 152 28.31 -1.62 -2.16
CA LYS A 152 29.53 -1.02 -1.58
C LYS A 152 30.16 -1.88 -0.47
N GLY A 153 29.63 -3.07 -0.21
CA GLY A 153 30.13 -3.99 0.81
C GLY A 153 29.61 -3.74 2.23
N ASP A 154 28.52 -2.99 2.41
CA ASP A 154 27.92 -2.79 3.73
C ASP A 154 27.08 -4.00 4.17
N ASP A 155 27.71 -4.92 4.91
CA ASP A 155 27.07 -6.09 5.51
C ASP A 155 25.87 -5.71 6.41
N LYS A 156 25.86 -4.52 7.04
CA LYS A 156 24.74 -4.09 7.89
C LYS A 156 23.50 -3.80 7.05
N SER A 157 23.67 -3.14 5.90
CA SER A 157 22.58 -2.89 4.96
C SER A 157 22.09 -4.19 4.32
N LEU A 158 22.99 -5.15 4.08
CA LEU A 158 22.64 -6.50 3.61
C LEU A 158 21.71 -7.20 4.58
N PHE A 159 22.06 -7.25 5.87
CA PHE A 159 21.21 -7.92 6.86
C PHE A 159 19.83 -7.25 6.96
N LYS A 160 19.76 -5.91 6.89
CA LYS A 160 18.48 -5.19 6.86
C LYS A 160 17.65 -5.55 5.64
N ALA A 161 18.25 -5.56 4.44
CA ALA A 161 17.56 -5.94 3.21
C ALA A 161 16.99 -7.36 3.28
N ILE A 162 17.75 -8.32 3.82
CA ILE A 162 17.31 -9.72 3.97
C ILE A 162 16.17 -9.88 4.98
N THR A 163 16.09 -9.02 6.01
CA THR A 163 14.91 -9.04 6.90
C THR A 163 13.62 -8.65 6.19
N ILE A 164 13.71 -7.89 5.09
CA ILE A 164 12.55 -7.44 4.29
C ILE A 164 12.21 -8.47 3.22
N ASP A 165 13.21 -8.90 2.44
CA ASP A 165 13.05 -9.87 1.37
C ASP A 165 14.15 -10.93 1.43
N LYS A 166 13.76 -12.14 1.82
CA LYS A 166 14.66 -13.29 1.94
C LYS A 166 15.14 -13.80 0.60
N THR A 167 14.42 -13.52 -0.50
CA THR A 167 14.80 -13.95 -1.85
C THR A 167 16.06 -13.25 -2.35
N LEU A 168 16.45 -12.15 -1.69
CA LEU A 168 17.70 -11.43 -1.95
C LEU A 168 18.96 -12.23 -1.64
N THR A 169 18.86 -13.39 -0.98
CA THR A 169 20.00 -14.33 -0.93
C THR A 169 20.44 -14.81 -2.31
N SER A 170 19.56 -14.72 -3.31
CA SER A 170 19.86 -15.02 -4.72
C SER A 170 20.30 -13.79 -5.53
N TYR A 171 20.25 -12.59 -4.96
CA TYR A 171 20.77 -11.38 -5.61
C TYR A 171 22.30 -11.40 -5.62
N GLU A 172 22.89 -11.17 -6.79
CA GLU A 172 24.28 -11.50 -7.11
C GLU A 172 25.31 -10.93 -6.10
N PRO A 173 25.27 -9.64 -5.69
CA PRO A 173 26.21 -9.12 -4.69
C PRO A 173 26.11 -9.84 -3.33
N ILE A 174 24.89 -10.15 -2.89
CA ILE A 174 24.64 -10.83 -1.62
C ILE A 174 25.09 -12.29 -1.71
N LYS A 175 24.72 -12.98 -2.79
CA LYS A 175 25.12 -14.36 -3.06
C LYS A 175 26.65 -14.49 -3.05
N ASN A 176 27.37 -13.60 -3.73
CA ASN A 176 28.82 -13.61 -3.77
C ASN A 176 29.44 -13.37 -2.39
N ARG A 177 28.88 -12.45 -1.60
CA ARG A 177 29.30 -12.23 -0.21
C ARG A 177 29.06 -13.45 0.69
N ILE A 178 27.95 -14.18 0.48
CA ILE A 178 27.64 -15.43 1.20
C ILE A 178 28.66 -16.52 0.84
N ILE A 179 28.96 -16.72 -0.44
CA ILE A 179 29.95 -17.71 -0.91
C ILE A 179 31.33 -17.39 -0.31
N GLN A 180 31.73 -16.11 -0.31
CA GLN A 180 32.98 -15.67 0.30
C GLN A 180 33.03 -16.00 1.80
N ALA A 181 31.94 -15.74 2.54
CA ALA A 181 31.86 -16.06 3.96
C ALA A 181 31.97 -17.57 4.23
N GLN A 182 31.37 -18.39 3.38
CA GLN A 182 31.45 -19.84 3.48
C GLN A 182 32.87 -20.34 3.21
N ALA A 183 33.52 -19.85 2.15
CA ALA A 183 34.88 -20.23 1.78
C ALA A 183 35.92 -19.81 2.83
N SER A 184 35.76 -18.64 3.44
CA SER A 184 36.68 -18.13 4.47
C SER A 184 36.38 -18.64 5.89
N GLY A 185 35.24 -19.31 6.09
CA GLY A 185 34.78 -19.72 7.42
C GLY A 185 34.38 -18.55 8.32
N ASP A 186 33.87 -17.43 7.76
CA ASP A 186 33.36 -16.27 8.49
C ASP A 186 32.05 -16.59 9.25
N LYS A 187 32.19 -17.32 10.37
CA LYS A 187 31.08 -17.73 11.23
C LYS A 187 30.29 -16.54 11.77
N SER A 188 30.93 -15.39 11.96
CA SER A 188 30.27 -14.17 12.48
C SER A 188 29.23 -13.66 11.48
N PHE A 189 29.62 -13.54 10.21
CA PHE A 189 28.70 -13.17 9.13
C PHE A 189 27.56 -14.18 8.98
N LEU A 190 27.88 -15.48 8.89
CA LEU A 190 26.87 -16.54 8.68
C LEU A 190 25.84 -16.59 9.81
N ASN A 191 26.27 -16.39 11.06
CA ASN A 191 25.36 -16.31 12.21
C ASN A 191 24.44 -15.10 12.14
N LYS A 192 24.96 -13.93 11.73
CA LYS A 192 24.15 -12.71 11.56
C LYS A 192 23.16 -12.85 10.41
N LEU A 193 23.57 -13.48 9.32
CA LEU A 193 22.72 -13.81 8.19
C LEU A 193 21.55 -14.71 8.62
N GLY A 194 21.84 -15.81 9.31
CA GLY A 194 20.79 -16.72 9.81
C GLY A 194 19.79 -16.01 10.74
N LYS A 195 20.28 -15.13 11.62
CA LYS A 195 19.41 -14.28 12.45
C LYS A 195 18.55 -13.32 11.62
N ALA A 196 19.11 -12.68 10.60
CA ALA A 196 18.38 -11.78 9.72
C ALA A 196 17.27 -12.52 8.94
N THR A 197 17.56 -13.72 8.42
CA THR A 197 16.57 -14.55 7.70
C THR A 197 15.45 -15.05 8.61
N ALA A 198 15.72 -15.27 9.90
CA ALA A 198 14.72 -15.66 10.88
C ALA A 198 13.83 -14.48 11.35
N LYS A 199 14.36 -13.25 11.30
CA LYS A 199 13.71 -12.05 11.83
C LYS A 199 12.52 -11.61 10.96
N SER A 200 11.44 -11.13 11.59
CA SER A 200 10.35 -10.45 10.87
C SER A 200 10.74 -8.98 10.59
N PRO A 201 10.40 -8.40 9.41
CA PRO A 201 10.73 -7.02 9.08
C PRO A 201 10.24 -6.04 10.16
N PHE A 202 9.04 -6.27 10.70
CA PHE A 202 8.40 -5.40 11.68
C PHE A 202 8.78 -5.68 13.13
N GLU A 203 9.63 -6.67 13.40
CA GLU A 203 10.00 -7.04 14.77
C GLU A 203 10.72 -5.90 15.51
N SER A 204 11.42 -5.02 14.80
CA SER A 204 12.03 -3.81 15.39
C SER A 204 11.01 -2.78 15.88
N VAL A 205 9.78 -2.81 15.34
CA VAL A 205 8.68 -1.91 15.70
C VAL A 205 7.79 -2.54 16.79
N GLY A 206 8.06 -3.80 17.15
CA GLY A 206 7.28 -4.54 18.14
C GLY A 206 5.90 -4.95 17.63
N GLU A 207 5.00 -5.26 18.57
CA GLU A 207 3.64 -5.73 18.28
C GLU A 207 2.79 -4.73 17.47
N HIS A 208 3.15 -3.44 17.48
CA HIS A 208 2.43 -2.38 16.79
C HIS A 208 2.99 -2.04 15.40
N GLY A 209 3.89 -2.86 14.85
CA GLY A 209 4.53 -2.58 13.56
C GLY A 209 3.56 -2.38 12.40
N LYS A 210 2.47 -3.16 12.35
CA LYS A 210 1.40 -3.00 11.35
C LYS A 210 0.65 -1.67 11.53
N THR A 211 0.35 -1.31 12.76
CA THR A 211 -0.29 -0.03 13.11
C THR A 211 0.58 1.15 12.68
N TYR A 212 1.88 1.11 12.99
CA TYR A 212 2.83 2.13 12.55
C TYR A 212 2.90 2.23 11.03
N ALA A 213 2.94 1.09 10.33
CA ALA A 213 2.98 1.06 8.87
C ALA A 213 1.79 1.77 8.23
N VAL A 214 0.58 1.46 8.70
CA VAL A 214 -0.66 2.07 8.23
C VAL A 214 -0.66 3.57 8.53
N LEU A 215 -0.28 3.96 9.75
CA LEU A 215 -0.18 5.37 10.11
C LEU A 215 0.80 6.10 9.19
N ASN A 216 2.03 5.62 9.04
CA ASN A 216 3.04 6.28 8.22
C ASN A 216 2.60 6.42 6.74
N LEU A 217 1.94 5.40 6.19
CA LEU A 217 1.45 5.43 4.81
C LEU A 217 0.29 6.41 4.56
N PHE A 218 -0.64 6.52 5.51
CA PHE A 218 -1.88 7.28 5.32
C PHE A 218 -1.94 8.58 6.12
N TRP A 219 -0.92 8.87 6.94
CA TRP A 219 -0.85 10.06 7.78
C TRP A 219 -1.09 11.32 6.97
N ASN A 220 -0.21 11.60 6.02
CA ASN A 220 -0.25 12.80 5.17
C ASN A 220 -1.41 12.82 4.16
N LYS A 221 -2.13 11.71 4.00
CA LYS A 221 -3.23 11.59 3.04
C LYS A 221 -4.57 11.93 3.68
N VAL A 222 -4.86 11.36 4.85
CA VAL A 222 -6.13 11.58 5.55
C VAL A 222 -6.04 11.51 7.05
N LEU A 223 -5.19 10.64 7.60
CA LEU A 223 -5.30 10.28 9.01
C LEU A 223 -4.96 11.46 9.92
N TYR A 224 -4.17 12.43 9.44
CA TYR A 224 -3.88 13.68 10.17
C TYR A 224 -5.13 14.50 10.55
N LYS A 225 -6.28 14.24 9.91
CA LYS A 225 -7.54 14.95 10.17
C LYS A 225 -8.34 14.34 11.33
N LEU A 226 -8.06 13.09 11.68
CA LEU A 226 -8.75 12.40 12.76
C LEU A 226 -8.10 12.80 14.08
N ASN A 227 -8.92 13.01 15.11
CA ASN A 227 -8.37 13.13 16.46
C ASN A 227 -7.89 11.75 16.96
N ASN A 228 -7.10 11.71 18.03
CA ASN A 228 -6.49 10.46 18.50
C ASN A 228 -7.51 9.37 18.85
N HIS A 229 -8.70 9.73 19.34
CA HIS A 229 -9.76 8.77 19.63
C HIS A 229 -10.35 8.16 18.35
N GLU A 230 -10.74 9.01 17.38
CA GLU A 230 -11.26 8.56 16.08
C GLU A 230 -10.24 7.71 15.32
N LEU A 231 -8.96 8.09 15.40
CA LEU A 231 -7.87 7.38 14.76
C LEU A 231 -7.66 6.01 15.40
N TYR A 232 -7.71 5.91 16.72
CA TYR A 232 -7.61 4.65 17.44
C TYR A 232 -8.73 3.69 17.02
N ASP A 233 -9.98 4.16 17.05
CA ASP A 233 -11.14 3.36 16.65
C ASP A 233 -11.05 2.92 15.18
N PHE A 234 -10.59 3.82 14.30
CA PHE A 234 -10.33 3.50 12.90
C PHE A 234 -9.30 2.36 12.76
N LEU A 235 -8.18 2.41 13.49
CA LEU A 235 -7.13 1.40 13.41
C LEU A 235 -7.64 0.04 13.94
N VAL A 236 -8.40 0.04 15.04
CA VAL A 236 -9.04 -1.17 15.58
C VAL A 236 -10.04 -1.75 14.59
N SER A 237 -10.87 -0.91 13.95
CA SER A 237 -11.83 -1.35 12.91
C SER A 237 -11.16 -1.93 11.66
N CYS A 238 -9.88 -1.61 11.45
CA CYS A 238 -9.04 -2.21 10.42
C CYS A 238 -8.41 -3.56 10.84
N GLY A 239 -8.73 -4.08 12.04
CA GLY A 239 -8.13 -5.31 12.57
C GLY A 239 -6.69 -5.14 13.03
N LEU A 240 -6.24 -3.90 13.25
CA LEU A 240 -4.92 -3.60 13.79
C LEU A 240 -4.96 -3.61 15.31
N THR A 241 -3.79 -3.80 15.92
CA THR A 241 -3.59 -3.77 17.36
C THR A 241 -2.79 -2.52 17.74
N PRO A 242 -3.42 -1.32 17.78
CA PRO A 242 -2.75 -0.13 18.28
C PRO A 242 -2.41 -0.27 19.78
N PRO A 243 -1.41 0.48 20.28
CA PRO A 243 -1.14 0.57 21.71
C PRO A 243 -2.38 1.05 22.48
N ALA A 244 -2.53 0.64 23.74
CA ALA A 244 -3.70 0.97 24.55
C ALA A 244 -3.99 2.49 24.63
N TYR A 245 -5.25 2.86 24.37
CA TYR A 245 -5.74 4.24 24.47
C TYR A 245 -6.16 4.59 25.91
N PRO A 246 -5.97 5.84 26.38
CA PRO A 246 -5.35 6.98 25.69
C PRO A 246 -3.81 7.01 25.79
N ASP A 247 -3.25 6.67 26.95
CA ASP A 247 -1.87 7.07 27.29
C ASP A 247 -0.78 6.44 26.42
N ALA A 248 -0.88 5.14 26.09
CA ALA A 248 0.14 4.47 25.29
C ALA A 248 0.00 4.84 23.81
N PHE A 249 -1.23 5.02 23.33
CA PHE A 249 -1.51 5.46 21.97
C PHE A 249 -0.99 6.87 21.71
N ASP A 250 -1.25 7.82 22.60
CA ASP A 250 -0.81 9.21 22.45
C ASP A 250 0.72 9.33 22.42
N LYS A 251 1.41 8.62 23.33
CA LYS A 251 2.89 8.54 23.34
C LYS A 251 3.44 7.92 22.07
N PHE A 252 2.76 6.89 21.55
CA PHE A 252 3.14 6.25 20.31
C PHE A 252 3.00 7.21 19.12
N MET A 253 1.88 7.94 19.03
CA MET A 253 1.67 8.97 18.02
C MET A 253 2.78 10.03 18.07
N GLN A 254 3.07 10.61 19.24
CA GLN A 254 4.13 11.62 19.40
C GLN A 254 5.52 11.14 18.99
N ARG A 255 5.84 9.87 19.23
CA ARG A 255 7.16 9.30 18.94
C ARG A 255 7.35 9.02 17.45
N HIS A 256 6.29 8.56 16.79
CA HIS A 256 6.39 7.94 15.47
C HIS A 256 5.80 8.77 14.33
N ILE A 257 4.89 9.68 14.65
CA ILE A 257 4.12 10.45 13.68
C ILE A 257 4.32 11.93 14.02
N LYS A 258 5.02 12.66 13.14
CA LYS A 258 5.29 14.09 13.27
C LYS A 258 4.55 14.89 12.21
#